data_AF-A0A7L3WY13-F1
#
_entry.id   AF-A0A7L3WY13-F1
#
_cell.length_a   1.000
_cell.length_b   1.000
_cell.length_c   1.000
_cell.angle_alpha   90.00
_cell.angle_beta   90.00
_cell.angle_gamma   90.00
#
_symmetry.space_group_name_H-M   'P 1'
#
loop_
_entity.id
_entity.type
_entity.pdbx_description
1 polymer ?
#
loop_
_entity_poly.entity_id
_entity_poly.type
_entity_poly.pdbx_seq_one_letter_code
_entity_poly.pdbx_strand_id
1 'polypeptide(L)' 'AFPRNGEQLQIICEDNKYDFSLQEIRDMKEILIIKPGDEILVECNFQTLDRSEVTFVSFGFF' A
#
# COMPACT_ATOMS: atom_id res chain seq x y z
N ALA A 1 2.65 4.47 -4.63
CA ALA A 1 2.97 5.57 -5.56
C ALA A 1 4.45 5.58 -5.91
N PHE A 2 4.82 6.31 -6.97
CA PHE A 2 6.19 6.34 -7.51
C PHE A 2 6.80 7.76 -7.45
N PRO A 3 7.53 8.10 -6.38
CA PRO A 3 8.21 9.37 -6.29
C PRO A 3 9.54 9.43 -7.06
N ARG A 4 9.85 10.60 -7.63
CA ARG A 4 11.18 10.97 -8.14
C ARG A 4 11.50 12.40 -7.71
N ASN A 5 12.63 12.60 -7.03
CA ASN A 5 13.01 13.89 -6.44
C ASN A 5 11.93 14.48 -5.50
N GLY A 6 11.19 13.63 -4.79
CA GLY A 6 10.11 14.04 -3.89
C GLY A 6 8.76 14.35 -4.56
N GLU A 7 8.68 14.32 -5.90
CA GLU A 7 7.42 14.48 -6.62
C GLU A 7 6.80 13.12 -6.95
N GLN A 8 5.54 12.92 -6.58
CA GLN A 8 4.79 11.70 -6.94
C GLN A 8 4.42 11.72 -8.42
N LEU A 9 5.03 10.83 -9.21
CA LEU A 9 4.81 10.76 -10.66
C LEU A 9 3.56 9.98 -11.04
N GLN A 10 3.29 8.86 -10.36
CA GLN A 10 2.23 7.93 -10.72
C GLN A 10 1.79 7.04 -9.55
N ILE A 11 0.56 6.53 -9.63
CA ILE A 11 0.01 5.52 -8.71
C ILE A 11 0.27 4.15 -9.33
N ILE A 12 0.93 3.26 -8.57
CA ILE A 12 1.25 1.89 -9.03
C ILE A 12 0.01 1.00 -8.94
N CYS A 13 -0.62 1.01 -7.76
CA CYS A 13 -1.86 0.33 -7.47
C CYS A 13 -2.59 1.10 -6.37
N GLU A 14 -3.91 1.01 -6.37
CA GLU A 14 -4.78 1.60 -5.34
C GLU A 14 -5.97 0.68 -5.14
N ASP A 15 -6.29 0.39 -3.88
CA ASP A 15 -7.49 -0.33 -3.51
C ASP A 15 -8.15 0.34 -2.29
N ASN A 16 -9.10 1.23 -2.57
CA ASN A 16 -9.85 1.96 -1.54
C ASN A 16 -10.93 1.08 -0.88
N LYS A 17 -11.09 -0.18 -1.30
CA LYS A 17 -12.05 -1.15 -0.75
C LYS A 17 -11.35 -2.47 -0.43
N TYR A 18 -10.08 -2.39 -0.07
CA TYR A 18 -9.27 -3.55 0.29
C TYR A 18 -9.93 -4.32 1.45
N ASP A 19 -10.06 -5.63 1.27
CA ASP A 19 -10.61 -6.56 2.26
C ASP A 19 -9.53 -7.56 2.65
N PHE A 20 -9.18 -7.59 3.94
CA PHE A 20 -8.17 -8.51 4.46
C PHE A 20 -8.51 -9.99 4.23
N SER A 21 -9.79 -10.32 4.04
CA SER A 21 -10.25 -11.68 3.76
C SER A 21 -10.06 -12.11 2.30
N LEU A 22 -9.81 -11.16 1.37
CA LEU A 22 -9.56 -11.43 -0.03
C LEU A 22 -8.21 -10.85 -0.46
N GLN A 23 -7.22 -11.73 -0.57
CA GLN A 23 -5.88 -11.39 -1.07
C GLN A 23 -5.64 -12.10 -2.39
N GLU A 24 -5.41 -11.32 -3.44
CA GLU A 24 -5.20 -11.84 -4.79
C GLU A 24 -4.10 -11.07 -5.51
N ILE A 25 -3.49 -11.73 -6.50
CA ILE A 25 -2.58 -11.09 -7.44
C ILE A 25 -3.44 -10.46 -8.53
N ARG A 26 -3.23 -9.16 -8.80
CA ARG A 26 -3.92 -8.44 -9.87
C ARG A 26 -2.90 -7.92 -10.87
N ASP A 27 -3.27 -7.98 -12.15
CA ASP A 27 -2.52 -7.29 -13.19
C ASP A 27 -2.65 -5.77 -13.02
N MET A 28 -1.55 -5.06 -13.28
CA MET A 28 -1.57 -3.60 -13.29
C MET A 28 -2.31 -3.10 -14.53
N LYS A 29 -3.02 -1.97 -14.40
CA LYS A 29 -3.73 -1.33 -15.51
C LYS A 29 -2.79 -0.92 -16.65
N GLU A 30 -1.54 -0.62 -16.31
CA GLU A 30 -0.51 -0.18 -17.23
C GLU A 30 0.87 -0.74 -16.82
N ILE A 31 1.76 -0.88 -17.80
CA ILE A 31 3.14 -1.29 -17.55
C ILE A 31 3.92 -0.10 -17.02
N LEU A 32 4.53 -0.26 -15.84
CA LEU A 32 5.33 0.77 -15.21
C LEU A 32 6.82 0.44 -15.30
N ILE A 33 7.61 1.41 -15.77
CA ILE A 33 9.07 1.28 -15.86
C ILE A 33 9.70 1.91 -14.61
N ILE A 34 10.34 1.07 -13.79
CA ILE A 34 11.10 1.51 -12.62
C ILE A 34 12.57 1.66 -13.00
N LYS A 35 13.18 2.83 -12.76
CA LYS A 35 14.59 3.10 -13.03
C LYS A 35 15.40 3.14 -11.73
N PRO A 36 16.72 2.88 -11.80
CA PRO A 36 17.59 3.08 -10.64
C PRO A 36 17.50 4.52 -10.11
N GLY A 37 17.38 4.66 -8.78
CA GLY A 37 17.22 5.95 -8.11
C GLY A 37 15.76 6.40 -7.92
N ASP A 38 14.79 5.64 -8.44
CA ASP A 38 13.38 5.87 -8.14
C ASP A 38 12.99 5.31 -6.78
N GLU A 39 11.99 5.93 -6.16
CA GLU A 39 11.44 5.51 -4.87
C GLU A 39 10.11 4.79 -5.08
N ILE A 40 9.73 3.95 -4.10
CA ILE A 40 8.42 3.31 -4.05
C ILE A 40 7.79 3.67 -2.70
N LEU A 41 6.65 4.36 -2.76
CA LEU A 41 5.89 4.73 -1.58
C LEU A 41 4.67 3.82 -1.46
N VAL A 42 4.44 3.26 -0.28
CA VAL A 42 3.25 2.47 0.05
C VAL A 42 2.56 3.09 1.25
N GLU A 43 1.25 3.31 1.15
CA GLU A 43 0.42 3.80 2.24
C GLU A 43 -0.67 2.77 2.53
N CYS A 44 -0.92 2.51 3.82
CA CYS A 44 -1.97 1.63 4.28
C CYS A 44 -2.84 2.40 5.26
N ASN A 45 -4.16 2.38 5.02
CA ASN A 45 -5.15 2.99 5.91
C ASN A 45 -5.77 1.91 6.81
N PHE A 46 -5.72 2.14 8.12
CA PHE A 46 -6.22 1.20 9.14
C PHE A 46 -7.37 1.81 9.93
N GLN A 47 -8.39 1.00 10.24
CA GLN A 47 -9.46 1.33 11.17
C GLN A 47 -9.28 0.51 12.46
N THR A 48 -9.31 1.18 13.61
CA THR A 48 -9.19 0.55 14.94
C THR A 48 -10.37 0.90 15.86
N LEU A 49 -11.50 1.37 15.30
CA LEU A 49 -12.68 1.78 16.07
C LEU A 49 -13.30 0.63 16.88
N ASP A 50 -13.05 -0.61 16.48
CA ASP A 50 -13.48 -1.85 17.12
C ASP A 50 -12.44 -2.43 18.09
N ARG A 51 -11.30 -1.77 18.30
CA ARG A 51 -10.22 -2.21 19.18
C ARG A 51 -10.15 -1.35 20.44
N SER A 52 -10.01 -1.99 21.61
CA SER A 52 -9.84 -1.30 22.90
C SER A 52 -8.39 -0.97 23.26
N GLU A 53 -7.43 -1.55 22.56
CA GLU A 53 -6.00 -1.39 22.80
C GLU A 53 -5.26 -0.93 21.54
N VAL A 54 -4.05 -0.39 21.74
CA VAL A 54 -3.18 0.05 20.63
C VAL A 54 -2.79 -1.17 19.80
N THR A 55 -3.00 -1.08 18.50
CA THR A 55 -2.58 -2.12 17.54
C THR A 55 -1.14 -1.88 17.10
N PHE A 56 -0.28 -2.89 17.24
CA PHE A 56 1.11 -2.84 16.79
C PHE A 56 1.30 -3.69 15.54
N VAL A 57 2.22 -3.27 14.66
CA VAL A 57 2.65 -4.11 13.53
C VAL A 57 3.49 -5.25 14.08
N SER A 58 3.03 -6.49 13.86
CA SER A 58 3.69 -7.70 14.33
C SER A 58 3.34 -8.88 13.41
N PHE A 59 4.05 -9.98 13.57
CA PHE A 59 3.82 -11.23 12.86
C PHE A 59 2.63 -12.04 13.42
N GLY A 60 2.03 -11.61 14.54
CA GLY A 60 0.93 -12.33 15.21
C GLY A 60 -0.17 -11.41 15.74
N PHE A 61 -1.39 -11.96 15.76
CA PHE A 61 -2.61 -11.33 16.29
C PHE A 61 -2.45 -10.98 17.78
N PHE A 62 -2.48 -9.69 18.11
CA PHE A 62 -2.85 -9.18 19.43
C PHE A 62 -4.24 -8.51 19.32
#